data_AF-A0A7V9SQW1-F1
#
_entry.id   AF-A0A7V9SQW1-F1
#
_cell.length_a   1.000
_cell.length_b   1.000
_cell.length_c   1.000
_cell.angle_alpha   90.00
_cell.angle_beta   90.00
_cell.angle_gamma   90.00
#
_symmetry.space_group_name_H-M   'P 1'
#
loop_
_entity.id
_entity.type
_entity.pdbx_description
1 polymer ?
#
loop_
_entity_poly.entity_id
_entity_poly.type
_entity_poly.pdbx_seq_one_letter_code
_entity_poly.pdbx_strand_id
1 'polypeptide(L)'
;MALGKVESIDPNNNTLGTIIEDETGMSYGFDDTNFPNTGLVVGSPCTYDIDYSSRIPIATNLQAYTPTTRDITTTVQGPLTVNVGETLNVKKGGMVNGTITINNGNLFVEDTGTVVGEITINSQGSFTVRKGGMVNGNVMINQGSALKVVNKGAIKGNVMINSANRFIVGNANGGGIITGSITVDKIRKVTITATSTINCGA
;
A
#
# COMPACT_ATOMS: atom_id res chain seq x y z
N MET A 1 -14.97 3.00 1.60
CA MET A 1 -14.34 2.24 2.68
C MET A 1 -12.81 2.39 2.63
N ALA A 2 -12.29 3.09 3.63
CA ALA A 2 -10.87 3.30 3.92
C ALA A 2 -10.44 2.46 5.13
N LEU A 3 -9.13 2.36 5.35
CA LEU A 3 -8.52 1.69 6.49
C LEU A 3 -7.84 2.68 7.42
N GLY A 4 -7.91 2.39 8.71
CA GLY A 4 -7.23 3.19 9.72
C GLY A 4 -7.19 2.49 11.06
N LYS A 5 -6.81 3.26 12.06
CA LYS A 5 -6.82 2.83 13.47
C LYS A 5 -7.53 3.87 14.31
N VAL A 6 -8.22 3.42 15.36
CA VAL A 6 -8.72 4.33 16.38
C VAL A 6 -7.52 5.02 17.04
N GLU A 7 -7.44 6.33 16.90
CA GLU A 7 -6.36 7.16 17.44
C GLU A 7 -6.71 7.66 18.84
N SER A 8 -7.95 8.11 19.02
CA SER A 8 -8.45 8.60 20.31
C SER A 8 -9.93 8.33 20.49
N ILE A 9 -10.37 8.25 21.74
CA ILE A 9 -11.77 8.19 22.16
C ILE A 9 -11.95 9.27 23.23
N ASP A 10 -13.00 10.08 23.14
CA ASP A 10 -13.26 11.11 24.14
C ASP A 10 -13.57 10.45 25.50
N PRO A 11 -12.85 10.83 26.58
CA PRO A 11 -13.01 10.21 27.90
C PRO A 11 -14.38 10.48 28.55
N ASN A 12 -15.09 11.50 28.10
CA ASN A 12 -16.41 11.89 28.61
C ASN A 12 -17.54 11.43 27.69
N ASN A 13 -17.24 11.07 26.43
CA ASN A 13 -18.22 10.56 25.48
C ASN A 13 -17.61 9.53 24.52
N ASN A 14 -17.86 8.24 24.78
CA ASN A 14 -17.33 7.15 23.98
C ASN A 14 -17.96 7.00 22.58
N THR A 15 -18.86 7.89 22.15
CA THR A 15 -19.32 7.99 20.76
C THR A 15 -18.45 8.91 19.91
N LEU A 16 -17.56 9.67 20.54
CA LEU A 16 -16.69 10.65 19.90
C LEU A 16 -15.23 10.21 19.96
N GLY A 17 -14.47 10.58 18.93
CA GLY A 17 -13.02 10.35 18.92
C GLY A 17 -12.40 10.67 17.56
N THR A 18 -11.21 10.13 17.34
CA THR A 18 -10.51 10.24 16.06
C THR A 18 -10.01 8.89 15.58
N ILE A 19 -10.00 8.70 14.26
CA ILE A 19 -9.21 7.66 13.61
C ILE A 19 -8.03 8.29 12.90
N ILE A 20 -6.96 7.53 12.72
CA ILE A 20 -5.85 7.87 11.84
C ILE A 20 -5.88 6.96 10.61
N GLU A 21 -5.88 7.56 9.41
CA GLU A 21 -5.91 6.85 8.14
C GLU A 21 -4.56 6.16 7.86
N ASP A 22 -4.60 4.86 7.51
CA ASP A 22 -3.38 4.08 7.26
C ASP A 22 -2.58 4.59 6.04
N GLU A 23 -3.25 5.21 5.06
CA GLU A 23 -2.63 5.65 3.80
C GLU A 23 -1.85 6.97 3.95
N THR A 24 -2.50 7.99 4.51
CA THR A 24 -2.02 9.36 4.53
C THR A 24 -1.48 9.77 5.91
N GLY A 25 -1.88 9.06 6.97
CA GLY A 25 -1.67 9.49 8.35
C GLY A 25 -2.55 10.68 8.75
N MET A 26 -3.55 11.05 7.94
CA MET A 26 -4.52 12.08 8.29
C MET A 26 -5.47 11.56 9.37
N SER A 27 -5.79 12.42 10.33
CA SER A 27 -6.79 12.13 11.34
C SER A 27 -8.17 12.63 10.91
N TYR A 28 -9.19 11.81 11.13
CA TYR A 28 -10.59 12.14 10.93
C TYR A 28 -11.34 11.96 12.24
N GLY A 29 -12.13 12.96 12.64
CA GLY A 29 -13.04 12.82 13.77
C GLY A 29 -14.18 11.86 13.43
N PHE A 30 -14.69 11.13 14.42
CA PHE A 30 -15.94 10.39 14.30
C PHE A 30 -16.94 10.83 15.37
N ASP A 31 -18.21 10.76 15.01
CA ASP A 31 -19.36 10.84 15.91
C ASP A 31 -20.28 9.68 15.56
N ASP A 32 -20.05 8.54 16.23
CA ASP A 32 -20.74 7.29 15.94
C ASP A 32 -21.37 6.76 17.21
N THR A 33 -22.69 6.96 17.31
CA THR A 33 -23.51 6.45 18.42
C THR A 33 -23.43 4.93 18.61
N ASN A 34 -23.05 4.18 17.57
CA ASN A 34 -22.85 2.73 17.65
C ASN A 34 -21.40 2.35 18.00
N PHE A 35 -20.45 3.28 18.02
CA PHE A 35 -19.05 3.01 18.34
C PHE A 35 -18.87 2.16 19.61
N PRO A 36 -19.58 2.42 20.72
CA PRO A 36 -19.43 1.62 21.95
C PRO A 36 -19.73 0.12 21.77
N ASN A 37 -20.50 -0.25 20.74
CA ASN A 37 -20.88 -1.63 20.46
C ASN A 37 -19.96 -2.31 19.44
N THR A 38 -19.02 -1.58 18.82
CA THR A 38 -18.12 -2.12 17.79
C THR A 38 -17.01 -3.01 18.35
N GLY A 39 -16.73 -2.92 19.66
CA GLY A 39 -15.57 -3.55 20.29
C GLY A 39 -14.23 -2.88 19.92
N LEU A 40 -14.26 -1.74 19.22
CA LEU A 40 -13.08 -0.95 18.92
C LEU A 40 -12.57 -0.24 20.18
N VAL A 41 -11.26 -0.25 20.37
CA VAL A 41 -10.54 0.51 21.40
C VAL A 41 -9.42 1.31 20.74
N VAL A 42 -8.79 2.24 21.47
CA VAL A 42 -7.61 2.96 20.96
C VAL A 42 -6.56 1.96 20.47
N GLY A 43 -6.09 2.15 19.23
CA GLY A 43 -5.17 1.27 18.52
C GLY A 43 -5.82 0.17 17.67
N SER A 44 -7.14 -0.08 17.82
CA SER A 44 -7.84 -1.08 17.02
C SER A 44 -7.84 -0.72 15.53
N PRO A 45 -7.48 -1.66 14.64
CA PRO A 45 -7.69 -1.50 13.21
C PRO A 45 -9.19 -1.44 12.89
N CYS A 46 -9.58 -0.46 12.08
CA CYS A 46 -10.96 -0.27 11.65
C CYS A 46 -11.07 0.06 10.16
N THR A 47 -12.18 -0.35 9.57
CA THR A 47 -12.68 0.19 8.31
C THR A 47 -13.64 1.33 8.60
N TYR A 48 -13.70 2.32 7.72
CA TYR A 48 -14.64 3.43 7.83
C TYR A 48 -14.94 4.03 6.45
N ASP A 49 -15.98 4.84 6.36
CA ASP A 49 -16.24 5.72 5.23
C ASP A 49 -16.00 7.17 5.64
N ILE A 50 -15.63 8.02 4.67
CA ILE A 50 -15.45 9.45 4.91
C ILE A 50 -16.68 10.17 4.39
N ASP A 51 -17.38 10.86 5.28
CA ASP A 51 -18.43 11.79 4.89
C ASP A 51 -17.83 13.18 4.63
N TYR A 52 -17.94 13.63 3.38
CA TYR A 52 -17.52 14.95 2.90
C TYR A 52 -18.67 15.96 2.83
N SER A 53 -19.86 15.63 3.36
CA SER A 53 -21.04 16.51 3.34
C SER A 53 -20.84 17.81 4.12
N SER A 54 -19.97 17.79 5.12
CA SER A 54 -19.64 18.95 5.94
C SER A 54 -18.26 19.51 5.60
N ARG A 55 -17.98 20.74 6.05
CA ARG A 55 -16.68 21.41 5.80
C ARG A 55 -15.49 20.63 6.39
N ILE A 56 -15.71 19.90 7.49
CA ILE A 56 -14.69 19.08 8.14
C ILE A 56 -15.10 17.61 7.96
N PRO A 57 -14.43 16.85 7.08
CA PRO A 57 -14.82 15.47 6.84
C PRO A 57 -14.75 14.62 8.11
N ILE A 58 -15.73 13.74 8.30
CA ILE A 58 -15.81 12.84 9.45
C ILE A 58 -15.78 11.38 9.01
N ALA A 59 -15.21 10.52 9.86
CA ALA A 59 -15.28 9.09 9.71
C ALA A 59 -16.65 8.57 10.18
N THR A 60 -17.23 7.67 9.39
CA THR A 60 -18.54 7.05 9.60
C THR A 60 -18.45 5.54 9.35
N ASN A 61 -19.45 4.77 9.77
CA ASN A 61 -19.51 3.31 9.57
C ASN A 61 -18.27 2.58 10.10
N LEU A 62 -17.80 2.94 11.30
CA LEU A 62 -16.59 2.32 11.85
C LEU A 62 -16.87 0.85 12.16
N GLN A 63 -16.04 -0.04 11.64
CA GLN A 63 -16.13 -1.48 11.89
C GLN A 63 -14.75 -2.04 12.19
N ALA A 64 -14.67 -2.99 13.12
CA ALA A 64 -13.43 -3.71 13.37
C ALA A 64 -13.04 -4.56 12.15
N TYR A 65 -11.75 -4.57 11.84
CA TYR A 65 -11.17 -5.56 10.91
C TYR A 65 -9.93 -6.18 11.52
N THR A 66 -9.57 -7.37 11.05
CA THR A 66 -8.33 -8.04 11.43
C THR A 66 -7.35 -7.97 10.26
N PRO A 67 -6.29 -7.15 10.35
CA PRO A 67 -5.26 -7.13 9.33
C PRO A 67 -4.60 -8.51 9.23
N THR A 68 -4.39 -8.98 8.01
CA THR A 68 -3.66 -10.22 7.77
C THR A 68 -2.29 -9.91 7.20
N THR A 69 -1.30 -10.72 7.55
CA THR A 69 0.02 -10.66 6.95
C THR A 69 0.43 -12.05 6.51
N ARG A 70 0.83 -12.17 5.25
CA ARG A 70 1.33 -13.41 4.67
C ARG A 70 2.79 -13.21 4.24
N ASP A 71 3.67 -14.01 4.80
CA ASP A 71 5.07 -14.04 4.41
C ASP A 71 5.32 -15.20 3.42
N ILE A 72 5.89 -14.89 2.28
CA ILE A 72 6.39 -15.84 1.29
C ILE A 72 7.90 -15.96 1.49
N THR A 73 8.34 -17.11 1.99
CA THR A 73 9.75 -17.46 2.24
C THR A 73 10.21 -18.68 1.44
N THR A 74 9.31 -19.25 0.64
CA THR A 74 9.57 -20.33 -0.32
C THR A 74 8.91 -20.01 -1.65
N THR A 75 9.09 -20.87 -2.66
CA THR A 75 8.43 -20.70 -3.95
C THR A 75 6.92 -21.01 -3.86
N VAL A 76 6.10 -20.09 -4.34
CA VAL A 76 4.66 -20.23 -4.54
C VAL A 76 4.35 -20.08 -6.03
N GLN A 77 3.53 -20.98 -6.56
CA GLN A 77 3.09 -20.98 -7.95
C GLN A 77 1.67 -20.40 -8.07
N GLY A 78 1.41 -19.75 -9.19
CA GLY A 78 0.08 -19.28 -9.55
C GLY A 78 -0.25 -17.87 -9.07
N PRO A 79 -1.42 -17.34 -9.46
CA PRO A 79 -1.80 -15.98 -9.17
C PRO A 79 -2.07 -15.77 -7.67
N LEU A 80 -1.71 -14.60 -7.17
CA LEU A 80 -2.06 -14.15 -5.81
C LEU A 80 -2.89 -12.87 -5.88
N THR A 81 -3.80 -12.72 -4.92
CA THR A 81 -4.57 -11.49 -4.71
C THR A 81 -4.25 -10.95 -3.31
N VAL A 82 -4.09 -9.63 -3.20
CA VAL A 82 -3.87 -8.92 -1.94
C VAL A 82 -4.97 -7.88 -1.79
N ASN A 83 -5.94 -8.16 -0.92
CA ASN A 83 -7.13 -7.34 -0.71
C ASN A 83 -6.92 -6.33 0.42
N VAL A 84 -7.93 -5.49 0.62
CA VAL A 84 -8.02 -4.55 1.73
C VAL A 84 -7.72 -5.24 3.07
N GLY A 85 -6.83 -4.65 3.86
CA GLY A 85 -6.42 -5.17 5.16
C GLY A 85 -5.38 -6.30 5.08
N GLU A 86 -5.04 -6.78 3.89
CA GLU A 86 -4.03 -7.81 3.67
C GLU A 86 -2.67 -7.19 3.36
N THR A 87 -1.63 -7.78 3.93
CA THR A 87 -0.24 -7.50 3.58
C THR A 87 0.43 -8.78 3.09
N LEU A 88 1.01 -8.74 1.90
CA LEU A 88 1.84 -9.81 1.36
C LEU A 88 3.30 -9.37 1.37
N ASN A 89 4.16 -10.12 2.05
CA ASN A 89 5.60 -9.90 2.01
C ASN A 89 6.27 -11.06 1.28
N VAL A 90 7.02 -10.76 0.22
CA VAL A 90 7.90 -11.71 -0.44
C VAL A 90 9.32 -11.44 0.05
N LYS A 91 9.84 -12.34 0.88
CA LYS A 91 11.09 -12.17 1.63
C LYS A 91 12.18 -13.12 1.13
N LYS A 92 13.34 -13.12 1.80
CA LYS A 92 14.46 -14.02 1.51
C LYS A 92 14.03 -15.48 1.34
N GLY A 93 14.41 -16.09 0.21
CA GLY A 93 14.02 -17.47 -0.16
C GLY A 93 12.62 -17.58 -0.78
N GLY A 94 11.80 -16.54 -0.63
CA GLY A 94 10.47 -16.42 -1.22
C GLY A 94 10.52 -16.08 -2.69
N MET A 95 9.74 -16.83 -3.48
CA MET A 95 9.49 -16.53 -4.87
C MET A 95 8.01 -16.68 -5.18
N VAL A 96 7.39 -15.69 -5.81
CA VAL A 96 6.06 -15.85 -6.42
C VAL A 96 6.25 -15.99 -7.92
N ASN A 97 5.85 -17.14 -8.47
CA ASN A 97 5.85 -17.37 -9.91
C ASN A 97 4.39 -17.34 -10.42
N GLY A 98 3.95 -16.16 -10.83
CA GLY A 98 2.56 -15.87 -11.13
C GLY A 98 2.25 -14.39 -10.99
N THR A 99 1.06 -14.00 -11.44
CA THR A 99 0.60 -12.62 -11.35
C THR A 99 0.21 -12.26 -9.92
N ILE A 100 0.42 -11.01 -9.52
CA ILE A 100 -0.08 -10.49 -8.24
C ILE A 100 -1.05 -9.34 -8.51
N THR A 101 -2.28 -9.49 -8.02
CA THR A 101 -3.31 -8.43 -8.10
C THR A 101 -3.50 -7.81 -6.73
N ILE A 102 -3.41 -6.48 -6.64
CA ILE A 102 -3.55 -5.72 -5.40
C ILE A 102 -4.84 -4.90 -5.46
N ASN A 103 -5.80 -5.26 -4.61
CA ASN A 103 -7.10 -4.63 -4.45
C ASN A 103 -7.16 -3.94 -3.08
N ASN A 104 -6.47 -2.80 -2.96
CA ASN A 104 -6.38 -2.01 -1.71
C ASN A 104 -5.58 -2.68 -0.57
N GLY A 105 -4.80 -3.71 -0.90
CA GLY A 105 -3.83 -4.33 0.02
C GLY A 105 -2.42 -3.74 -0.10
N ASN A 106 -1.48 -4.33 0.64
CA ASN A 106 -0.08 -3.93 0.62
C ASN A 106 0.83 -5.07 0.16
N LEU A 107 1.67 -4.80 -0.84
CA LEU A 107 2.72 -5.73 -1.26
C LEU A 107 4.10 -5.17 -0.92
N PHE A 108 4.90 -6.00 -0.24
CA PHE A 108 6.33 -5.78 -0.05
C PHE A 108 7.11 -6.89 -0.74
N VAL A 109 8.02 -6.52 -1.64
CA VAL A 109 9.03 -7.44 -2.18
C VAL A 109 10.36 -6.98 -1.61
N GLU A 110 10.87 -7.73 -0.65
CA GLU A 110 11.98 -7.27 0.20
C GLU A 110 12.95 -8.36 0.59
N ASP A 111 14.08 -7.96 1.18
CA ASP A 111 15.09 -8.87 1.72
C ASP A 111 15.49 -9.97 0.72
N THR A 112 15.71 -9.60 -0.54
CA THR A 112 16.02 -10.49 -1.68
C THR A 112 14.91 -11.45 -2.13
N GLY A 113 13.68 -11.25 -1.69
CA GLY A 113 12.50 -11.93 -2.24
C GLY A 113 12.24 -11.56 -3.70
N THR A 114 11.64 -12.47 -4.46
CA THR A 114 11.46 -12.30 -5.91
C THR A 114 10.01 -12.54 -6.35
N VAL A 115 9.51 -11.71 -7.26
CA VAL A 115 8.28 -11.98 -8.01
C VAL A 115 8.66 -12.16 -9.48
N VAL A 116 8.19 -13.24 -10.09
CA VAL A 116 8.30 -13.53 -11.52
C VAL A 116 6.89 -13.54 -12.07
N GLY A 117 6.50 -12.47 -12.75
CA GLY A 117 5.14 -12.26 -13.20
C GLY A 117 4.68 -10.80 -13.04
N GLU A 118 3.56 -10.51 -13.68
CA GLU A 118 2.98 -9.17 -13.71
C GLU A 118 2.39 -8.77 -12.34
N ILE A 119 2.51 -7.50 -11.99
CA ILE A 119 1.87 -6.93 -10.80
C ILE A 119 0.85 -5.89 -11.28
N THR A 120 -0.40 -6.03 -10.83
CA THR A 120 -1.48 -5.08 -11.11
C THR A 120 -2.04 -4.50 -9.83
N ILE A 121 -2.10 -3.17 -9.72
CA ILE A 121 -2.76 -2.46 -8.62
C ILE A 121 -4.06 -1.86 -9.15
N ASN A 122 -5.20 -2.39 -8.70
CA ASN A 122 -6.53 -1.99 -9.20
C ASN A 122 -7.15 -0.84 -8.40
N SER A 123 -6.85 -0.77 -7.11
CA SER A 123 -7.44 0.21 -6.19
C SER A 123 -6.46 0.49 -5.07
N GLN A 124 -6.25 1.77 -4.71
CA GLN A 124 -5.54 2.40 -3.56
C GLN A 124 -4.49 1.60 -2.75
N GLY A 125 -4.00 0.48 -3.24
CA GLY A 125 -3.03 -0.37 -2.60
C GLY A 125 -1.65 0.23 -2.74
N SER A 126 -0.75 -0.22 -1.88
CA SER A 126 0.64 0.17 -1.94
C SER A 126 1.52 -0.99 -2.36
N PHE A 127 2.56 -0.67 -3.12
CA PHE A 127 3.55 -1.63 -3.56
C PHE A 127 4.95 -1.07 -3.31
N THR A 128 5.75 -1.81 -2.55
CA THR A 128 7.12 -1.45 -2.21
C THR A 128 8.09 -2.57 -2.60
N VAL A 129 9.12 -2.23 -3.36
CA VAL A 129 10.30 -3.06 -3.61
C VAL A 129 11.49 -2.46 -2.88
N ARG A 130 12.12 -3.21 -1.98
CA ARG A 130 13.22 -2.71 -1.17
C ARG A 130 14.23 -3.76 -0.75
N LYS A 131 15.37 -3.33 -0.20
CA LYS A 131 16.39 -4.22 0.40
C LYS A 131 16.79 -5.38 -0.53
N GLY A 132 17.03 -5.06 -1.80
CA GLY A 132 17.40 -6.06 -2.82
C GLY A 132 16.27 -6.97 -3.31
N GLY A 133 15.01 -6.74 -2.91
CA GLY A 133 13.86 -7.40 -3.51
C GLY A 133 13.76 -7.12 -5.01
N MET A 134 13.22 -8.08 -5.76
CA MET A 134 13.21 -8.05 -7.23
C MET A 134 11.85 -8.42 -7.82
N VAL A 135 11.41 -7.68 -8.82
CA VAL A 135 10.27 -8.03 -9.66
C VAL A 135 10.74 -8.19 -11.11
N ASN A 136 10.46 -9.35 -11.69
CA ASN A 136 10.70 -9.68 -13.10
C ASN A 136 9.33 -9.81 -13.79
N GLY A 137 8.84 -8.69 -14.31
CA GLY A 137 7.49 -8.55 -14.85
C GLY A 137 7.08 -7.08 -14.88
N ASN A 138 6.08 -6.72 -15.68
CA ASN A 138 5.59 -5.35 -15.70
C ASN A 138 4.74 -5.06 -14.46
N VAL A 139 4.65 -3.76 -14.15
CA VAL A 139 3.86 -3.23 -13.05
C VAL A 139 2.85 -2.26 -13.63
N MET A 140 1.58 -2.59 -13.51
CA MET A 140 0.46 -1.75 -13.92
C MET A 140 -0.26 -1.20 -12.70
N ILE A 141 -0.40 0.12 -12.62
CA ILE A 141 -1.11 0.83 -11.57
C ILE A 141 -2.30 1.52 -12.18
N ASN A 142 -3.47 0.88 -12.10
CA ASN A 142 -4.73 1.46 -12.55
C ASN A 142 -5.15 2.59 -11.62
N GLN A 143 -5.16 2.30 -10.31
CA GLN A 143 -5.35 3.25 -9.23
C GLN A 143 -4.55 2.76 -8.02
N GLY A 144 -3.59 3.54 -7.55
CA GLY A 144 -2.73 3.12 -6.43
C GLY A 144 -2.40 4.24 -5.46
N SER A 145 -2.11 3.86 -4.21
CA SER A 145 -1.60 4.82 -3.24
C SER A 145 -0.16 5.17 -3.58
N ALA A 146 0.74 4.20 -3.48
CA ALA A 146 2.17 4.44 -3.65
C ALA A 146 2.87 3.27 -4.32
N LEU A 147 3.68 3.58 -5.33
CA LEU A 147 4.77 2.73 -5.78
C LEU A 147 6.08 3.23 -5.21
N LYS A 148 6.82 2.36 -4.51
CA LYS A 148 8.13 2.67 -3.95
C LYS A 148 9.16 1.63 -4.41
N VAL A 149 10.25 2.10 -5.02
CA VAL A 149 11.40 1.27 -5.38
C VAL A 149 12.62 1.91 -4.73
N VAL A 150 13.13 1.33 -3.65
CA VAL A 150 14.12 2.00 -2.78
C VAL A 150 15.15 1.02 -2.25
N ASN A 151 16.27 1.50 -1.71
CA ASN A 151 17.27 0.65 -1.04
C ASN A 151 17.60 -0.64 -1.83
N LYS A 152 18.10 -0.48 -3.06
CA LYS A 152 18.44 -1.57 -3.99
C LYS A 152 17.28 -2.46 -4.45
N GLY A 153 16.03 -2.09 -4.15
CA GLY A 153 14.86 -2.72 -4.76
C GLY A 153 14.88 -2.54 -6.27
N ALA A 154 14.48 -3.57 -7.01
CA ALA A 154 14.57 -3.60 -8.47
C ALA A 154 13.27 -4.06 -9.15
N ILE A 155 12.86 -3.34 -10.20
CA ILE A 155 11.84 -3.77 -11.16
C ILE A 155 12.52 -3.95 -12.51
N LYS A 156 12.40 -5.15 -13.08
CA LYS A 156 12.80 -5.50 -14.45
C LYS A 156 11.54 -5.76 -15.26
N GLY A 157 11.07 -4.72 -15.92
CA GLY A 157 9.79 -4.67 -16.62
C GLY A 157 9.32 -3.23 -16.72
N ASN A 158 8.30 -3.01 -17.55
CA ASN A 158 7.70 -1.70 -17.71
C ASN A 158 6.89 -1.32 -16.46
N VAL A 159 6.86 -0.03 -16.15
CA VAL A 159 6.01 0.54 -15.10
C VAL A 159 5.00 1.47 -15.76
N MET A 160 3.72 1.12 -15.69
CA MET A 160 2.62 1.93 -16.20
C MET A 160 1.77 2.44 -15.05
N ILE A 161 1.67 3.75 -14.91
CA ILE A 161 0.90 4.42 -13.86
C ILE A 161 -0.22 5.23 -14.52
N ASN A 162 -1.43 4.68 -14.50
CA ASN A 162 -2.63 5.39 -14.96
C ASN A 162 -3.05 6.45 -13.93
N SER A 163 -3.12 6.07 -12.66
CA SER A 163 -3.39 6.99 -11.55
C SER A 163 -2.74 6.54 -10.25
N ALA A 164 -1.94 7.40 -9.60
CA ALA A 164 -1.47 7.15 -8.24
C ALA A 164 -1.18 8.40 -7.42
N ASN A 165 -1.10 8.25 -6.09
CA ASN A 165 -0.73 9.37 -5.22
C ASN A 165 0.78 9.62 -5.26
N ARG A 166 1.60 8.58 -5.15
CA ARG A 166 3.06 8.72 -5.06
C ARG A 166 3.79 7.69 -5.92
N PHE A 167 4.78 8.17 -6.66
CA PHE A 167 5.79 7.33 -7.28
C PHE A 167 7.17 7.72 -6.77
N ILE A 168 7.85 6.79 -6.10
CA ILE A 168 9.10 7.05 -5.38
C ILE A 168 10.18 6.08 -5.84
N VAL A 169 11.29 6.60 -6.34
CA VAL A 169 12.50 5.84 -6.66
C VAL A 169 13.67 6.38 -5.81
N GLY A 170 14.13 5.55 -4.89
CA GLY A 170 15.14 5.90 -3.89
C GLY A 170 14.61 6.70 -2.69
N ASN A 171 15.36 6.67 -1.60
CA ASN A 171 15.17 7.47 -0.40
C ASN A 171 16.49 7.58 0.39
N ALA A 172 16.43 8.08 1.63
CA ALA A 172 17.60 8.18 2.53
C ALA A 172 18.33 6.85 2.78
N ASN A 173 17.65 5.71 2.59
CA ASN A 173 18.22 4.37 2.77
C ASN A 173 18.82 3.78 1.47
N GLY A 174 18.83 4.53 0.36
CA GLY A 174 19.47 4.14 -0.90
C GLY A 174 18.55 4.21 -2.12
N GLY A 175 19.18 4.16 -3.31
CA GLY A 175 18.50 4.26 -4.61
C GLY A 175 17.63 3.05 -4.95
N GLY A 176 16.65 3.27 -5.83
CA GLY A 176 15.89 2.21 -6.49
C GLY A 176 16.38 1.95 -7.91
N ILE A 177 16.05 0.78 -8.46
CA ILE A 177 16.42 0.39 -9.83
C ILE A 177 15.16 0.03 -10.61
N ILE A 178 14.95 0.68 -11.75
CA ILE A 178 13.91 0.31 -12.71
C ILE A 178 14.59 0.11 -14.06
N THR A 179 14.37 -1.06 -14.67
CA THR A 179 14.85 -1.40 -16.01
C THR A 179 13.65 -1.75 -16.88
N GLY A 180 13.35 -0.90 -17.85
CA GLY A 180 12.10 -0.89 -18.60
C GLY A 180 11.57 0.53 -18.78
N SER A 181 10.48 0.69 -19.53
CA SER A 181 9.85 2.00 -19.70
C SER A 181 9.08 2.40 -18.45
N ILE A 182 8.92 3.71 -18.24
CA ILE A 182 8.04 4.27 -17.22
C ILE A 182 7.04 5.18 -17.93
N THR A 183 5.76 4.85 -17.87
CA THR A 183 4.67 5.69 -18.37
C THR A 183 3.84 6.18 -17.19
N VAL A 184 3.56 7.47 -17.12
CA VAL A 184 2.77 8.09 -16.04
C VAL A 184 1.74 9.02 -16.66
N ASP A 185 0.46 8.75 -16.43
CA ASP A 185 -0.66 9.62 -16.82
C ASP A 185 -1.01 10.58 -15.67
N LYS A 186 -1.57 10.06 -14.56
CA LYS A 186 -1.95 10.89 -13.40
C LYS A 186 -1.16 10.52 -12.16
N ILE A 187 -0.35 11.45 -11.67
CA ILE A 187 0.38 11.29 -10.41
C ILE A 187 0.32 12.57 -9.59
N ARG A 188 0.09 12.46 -8.27
CA ARG A 188 0.18 13.65 -7.40
C ARG A 188 1.62 14.06 -7.13
N LYS A 189 2.53 13.09 -6.95
CA LYS A 189 3.94 13.37 -6.67
C LYS A 189 4.87 12.28 -7.20
N VAL A 190 5.94 12.72 -7.86
CA VAL A 190 7.10 11.90 -8.21
C VAL A 190 8.29 12.34 -7.37
N THR A 191 8.99 11.38 -6.76
CA THR A 191 10.24 11.62 -6.05
C THR A 191 11.30 10.65 -6.55
N ILE A 192 12.37 11.16 -7.14
CA ILE A 192 13.55 10.36 -7.53
C ILE A 192 14.74 10.92 -6.77
N THR A 193 15.36 10.10 -5.91
CA THR A 193 16.44 10.53 -5.02
C THR A 193 17.49 9.44 -4.84
N ALA A 194 18.57 9.74 -4.12
CA ALA A 194 19.75 8.89 -3.98
C ALA A 194 20.36 8.51 -5.35
N THR A 195 21.29 7.56 -5.39
CA THR A 195 21.85 7.01 -6.63
C THR A 195 20.88 6.03 -7.30
N SER A 196 19.65 6.49 -7.55
CA SER A 196 18.61 5.71 -8.25
C SER A 196 18.95 5.56 -9.73
N THR A 197 18.63 4.39 -10.29
CA THR A 197 18.87 4.08 -11.69
C THR A 197 17.55 3.80 -12.38
N ILE A 198 17.25 4.56 -13.44
CA ILE A 198 16.16 4.29 -14.36
C ILE A 198 16.81 4.03 -15.71
N ASN A 199 16.77 2.78 -16.15
CA ASN A 199 17.29 2.37 -17.45
C ASN A 199 16.12 1.99 -18.35
N CYS A 200 15.63 2.99 -19.07
CA CYS A 200 14.70 2.78 -20.17
C CYS A 200 15.54 2.32 -21.37
N GLY A 201 15.73 1.01 -21.53
CA GLY A 201 16.38 0.47 -22.72
C GLY A 201 15.62 0.89 -23.98
N ALA A 202 16.38 1.27 -25.02
CA ALA A 202 15.88 1.64 -26.35
C ALA A 202 15.24 0.46 -27.09
#